data_AF-A0A9P7GA23-F1
#
_entry.id   AF-A0A9P7GA23-F1
#
_cell.length_a   1.000
_cell.length_b   1.000
_cell.length_c   1.000
_cell.angle_alpha   90.00
_cell.angle_beta   90.00
_cell.angle_gamma   90.00
#
_symmetry.space_group_name_H-M   'P 1'
#
loop_
_entity.id
_entity.type
_entity.pdbx_description
1 polymer ?
#
loop_
_entity_poly.entity_id
_entity_poly.type
_entity_poly.pdbx_seq_one_letter_code
_entity_poly.pdbx_strand_id
1 'polypeptide(L)'
;MLHCLPANAHDPFGRPILLVELLPLDVTPDAVKPKIVQTFERLRRHLRDLNASATAPSPILQYVVLLDLQGLSLKSFVNLSALSAGSLNGYSTAHSRSQDVEVLSWTIREIIPRFPGMLGGDYGGALSARELLDDPLWAQETPSESMAAVHNRILAADPPTSHLPAFTSLSPTSLLNPFFGYPATVSYGSLALHHGRRRKRDLAKTLALLFWIRWRKPLVVGILLAICAIVLRLGTRAHGRSLRSFLGQKSFISFKLGFK
;
A
#
# COMPACT_ATOMS: atom_id res chain seq x y z
N MET A 1 -5.92 -7.49 -17.28
CA MET A 1 -5.69 -8.93 -17.51
C MET A 1 -4.68 -9.42 -16.48
N LEU A 2 -4.77 -10.66 -16.00
CA LEU A 2 -3.83 -11.21 -15.02
C LEU A 2 -3.04 -12.33 -15.69
N HIS A 3 -1.71 -12.25 -15.63
CA HIS A 3 -0.79 -13.19 -16.22
C HIS A 3 0.14 -13.75 -15.14
N CYS A 4 0.27 -15.07 -15.07
CA CYS A 4 1.32 -15.69 -14.26
C CYS A 4 2.61 -15.78 -15.09
N LEU A 5 3.74 -15.39 -14.49
CA LEU A 5 5.02 -15.77 -15.08
C LEU A 5 5.20 -17.30 -14.95
N PRO A 6 5.97 -17.94 -15.85
CA PRO A 6 6.20 -19.38 -15.85
C PRO A 6 6.85 -19.82 -14.54
N ALA A 7 6.68 -21.10 -14.18
CA ALA A 7 7.09 -21.66 -12.88
C ALA A 7 8.61 -21.63 -12.62
N ASN A 8 9.43 -21.20 -13.57
CA ASN A 8 10.87 -20.95 -13.38
C ASN A 8 11.18 -19.48 -13.02
N ALA A 9 10.22 -18.57 -13.18
CA ALA A 9 10.36 -17.15 -12.89
C ALA A 9 9.88 -16.86 -11.46
N HIS A 10 10.84 -16.71 -10.56
CA HIS A 10 10.61 -16.36 -9.17
C HIS A 10 11.45 -15.15 -8.76
N ASP A 11 10.94 -14.42 -7.77
CA ASP A 11 11.76 -13.50 -6.96
C ASP A 11 12.92 -14.28 -6.29
N PRO A 12 14.09 -13.68 -6.01
CA PRO A 12 15.12 -14.19 -5.08
C PRO A 12 14.64 -14.99 -3.86
N PHE A 13 13.44 -14.70 -3.34
CA PHE A 13 12.81 -15.44 -2.23
C PHE A 13 11.96 -16.66 -2.64
N GLY A 14 12.00 -17.08 -3.90
CA GLY A 14 11.22 -18.23 -4.41
C GLY A 14 9.71 -17.94 -4.56
N ARG A 15 9.31 -16.67 -4.57
CA ARG A 15 7.89 -16.28 -4.68
C ARG A 15 7.46 -16.19 -6.14
N PRO A 16 6.29 -16.74 -6.52
CA PRO A 16 5.73 -16.57 -7.86
C PRO A 16 5.40 -15.11 -8.13
N ILE A 17 5.67 -14.68 -9.36
CA ILE A 17 5.45 -13.31 -9.82
C ILE A 17 4.20 -13.28 -10.72
N LEU A 18 3.27 -12.37 -10.42
CA LEU A 18 2.06 -12.10 -11.19
C LEU A 18 2.23 -10.77 -11.92
N LEU A 19 1.87 -10.72 -13.19
CA LEU A 19 1.77 -9.47 -13.94
C LEU A 19 0.29 -9.11 -14.10
N VAL A 20 -0.09 -7.95 -13.57
CA VAL A 20 -1.45 -7.43 -13.65
C VAL A 20 -1.44 -6.24 -14.58
N GLU A 21 -2.02 -6.42 -15.76
CA GLU A 21 -2.19 -5.37 -16.74
C GLU A 21 -3.51 -4.64 -16.53
N LEU A 22 -3.43 -3.32 -16.36
CA LEU A 22 -4.58 -2.45 -16.20
C LEU A 22 -5.06 -1.99 -17.58
N LEU A 23 -5.98 -2.75 -18.17
CA LEU A 23 -6.71 -2.31 -19.36
C LEU A 23 -7.84 -1.35 -18.96
N PRO A 24 -8.13 -0.31 -19.76
CA PRO A 24 -9.30 0.53 -19.53
C PRO A 24 -10.54 -0.35 -19.58
N LEU A 25 -11.24 -0.46 -18.45
CA LEU A 25 -12.45 -1.26 -18.36
C LEU A 25 -13.63 -0.35 -18.73
N ASP A 26 -14.09 -0.44 -19.99
CA ASP A 26 -15.40 0.08 -20.40
C ASP A 26 -16.58 -0.76 -19.83
N VAL A 27 -16.30 -1.56 -18.80
CA VAL A 27 -17.23 -2.54 -18.21
C VAL A 27 -17.68 -2.02 -16.87
N THR A 28 -18.99 -2.12 -16.60
CA THR A 28 -19.57 -1.71 -15.33
C THR A 28 -18.92 -2.43 -14.15
N PRO A 29 -18.64 -1.72 -13.04
CA PRO A 29 -17.88 -2.27 -11.90
C PRO A 29 -18.51 -3.54 -11.32
N ASP A 30 -19.85 -3.64 -11.37
CA ASP A 30 -20.59 -4.79 -10.83
C ASP A 30 -20.38 -6.07 -11.65
N ALA A 31 -20.08 -5.96 -12.95
CA ALA A 31 -19.70 -7.10 -13.76
C ALA A 31 -18.24 -7.54 -13.54
N VAL A 32 -17.38 -6.63 -13.06
CA VAL A 32 -15.94 -6.87 -12.88
C VAL A 32 -15.65 -7.49 -11.50
N LYS A 33 -16.34 -7.05 -10.44
CA LYS A 33 -16.19 -7.57 -9.07
C LYS A 33 -16.19 -9.11 -8.97
N PRO A 34 -17.19 -9.84 -9.51
CA PRO A 34 -17.20 -11.31 -9.40
C PRO A 34 -16.03 -11.96 -10.13
N LYS A 35 -15.58 -11.39 -11.26
CA LYS A 35 -14.40 -11.87 -11.99
C LYS A 35 -13.13 -11.69 -11.17
N ILE A 36 -12.98 -10.55 -10.48
CA ILE A 36 -11.84 -10.33 -9.59
C ILE A 36 -11.83 -11.38 -8.48
N VAL A 37 -12.96 -11.58 -7.78
CA VAL A 37 -13.06 -12.59 -6.72
C VAL A 37 -12.71 -13.99 -7.23
N GLN A 38 -13.24 -14.37 -8.40
CA GLN A 38 -12.94 -15.65 -9.03
C GLN A 38 -11.44 -15.80 -9.33
N THR A 39 -10.79 -14.75 -9.83
CA THR A 39 -9.34 -14.74 -10.08
C THR A 39 -8.55 -14.93 -8.78
N PHE A 40 -8.93 -14.26 -7.69
CA PHE A 40 -8.27 -14.46 -6.38
C PHE A 40 -8.43 -15.90 -5.85
N GLU A 41 -9.60 -16.52 -6.03
CA GLU A 41 -9.77 -17.94 -5.67
C GLU A 41 -8.95 -18.90 -6.54
N ARG A 42 -8.77 -18.58 -7.83
CA ARG A 42 -7.85 -19.33 -8.71
C ARG A 42 -6.41 -19.20 -8.21
N LEU A 43 -5.97 -17.99 -7.88
CA LEU A 43 -4.63 -17.73 -7.32
C LEU A 43 -4.40 -18.48 -6.00
N ARG A 44 -5.43 -18.58 -5.16
CA ARG A 44 -5.37 -19.32 -3.89
C ARG A 44 -5.21 -20.82 -4.10
N ARG A 45 -5.94 -21.41 -5.06
CA ARG A 45 -5.79 -22.81 -5.45
C ARG A 45 -4.40 -23.07 -6.02
N HIS A 46 -3.93 -22.20 -6.91
CA HIS A 46 -2.60 -22.30 -7.48
C HIS A 46 -1.49 -22.26 -6.40
N LEU A 47 -1.59 -21.40 -5.38
CA LEU A 47 -0.63 -21.43 -4.24
C LEU A 47 -0.69 -22.74 -3.47
N ARG A 48 -1.88 -23.32 -3.30
CA ARG A 48 -2.02 -24.60 -2.61
C ARG A 48 -1.33 -25.71 -3.41
N ASP A 49 -1.49 -25.71 -4.72
CA ASP A 49 -0.90 -26.70 -5.61
C ASP A 49 0.64 -26.54 -5.69
N LEU A 50 1.14 -25.30 -5.75
CA LEU A 50 2.57 -25.00 -5.63
C LEU A 50 3.15 -25.48 -4.29
N ASN A 51 2.44 -25.25 -3.18
CA ASN A 51 2.91 -25.74 -1.87
C ASN A 51 2.83 -27.25 -1.72
N ALA A 52 1.91 -27.93 -2.39
CA ALA A 52 1.80 -29.38 -2.38
C ALA A 52 2.91 -30.06 -3.20
N SER A 53 3.35 -29.40 -4.28
CA SER A 53 4.42 -29.88 -5.18
C SER A 53 5.81 -29.46 -4.72
N ALA A 54 5.94 -28.34 -4.00
CA ALA A 54 7.21 -27.87 -3.49
C ALA A 54 7.73 -28.76 -2.35
N THR A 55 8.97 -29.21 -2.49
CA THR A 55 9.71 -29.90 -1.42
C THR A 55 10.32 -28.94 -0.40
N ALA A 56 10.05 -27.63 -0.55
CA ALA A 56 10.67 -26.59 0.24
C ALA A 56 10.24 -26.67 1.72
N PRO A 57 11.15 -26.37 2.66
CA PRO A 57 10.87 -26.46 4.10
C PRO A 57 9.86 -25.42 4.60
N SER A 58 9.56 -24.38 3.80
CA SER A 58 8.63 -23.32 4.15
C SER A 58 7.56 -23.14 3.07
N PRO A 59 6.26 -23.06 3.43
CA PRO A 59 5.21 -22.83 2.47
C PRO A 59 5.28 -21.41 1.90
N ILE A 60 5.09 -21.29 0.59
CA ILE A 60 4.94 -20.05 -0.17
C ILE A 60 3.53 -19.50 0.09
N LEU A 61 3.44 -18.41 0.84
CA LEU A 61 2.15 -17.77 1.19
C LEU A 61 1.89 -16.49 0.40
N GLN A 62 2.80 -16.09 -0.48
CA GLN A 62 2.85 -14.74 -1.03
C GLN A 62 3.13 -14.76 -2.53
N TYR A 63 2.45 -13.88 -3.26
CA TYR A 63 2.77 -13.51 -4.63
C TYR A 63 3.50 -12.17 -4.65
N VAL A 64 4.34 -11.97 -5.65
CA VAL A 64 4.86 -10.65 -6.03
C VAL A 64 4.02 -10.17 -7.21
N VAL A 65 3.33 -9.03 -7.07
CA VAL A 65 2.46 -8.50 -8.12
C VAL A 65 3.16 -7.31 -8.79
N LEU A 66 3.43 -7.45 -10.08
CA LEU A 66 3.89 -6.38 -10.97
C LEU A 66 2.66 -5.76 -11.63
N LEU A 67 2.41 -4.49 -11.32
CA LEU A 67 1.33 -3.72 -11.91
C LEU A 67 1.86 -3.00 -13.15
N ASP A 68 1.38 -3.41 -14.32
CA ASP A 68 1.66 -2.69 -15.55
C ASP A 68 0.69 -1.51 -15.66
N LEU A 69 1.26 -0.31 -15.56
CA LEU A 69 0.54 0.95 -15.68
C LEU A 69 0.59 1.52 -17.11
N GLN A 70 1.18 0.79 -18.07
CA GLN A 70 1.18 1.22 -19.47
C GLN A 70 -0.26 1.37 -19.96
N GLY A 71 -0.58 2.53 -20.53
CA GLY A 71 -1.93 2.89 -20.95
C GLY A 71 -2.75 3.68 -19.92
N LEU A 72 -2.32 3.75 -18.65
CA LEU A 72 -2.96 4.63 -17.67
C LEU A 72 -2.40 6.05 -17.76
N SER A 73 -3.25 6.99 -18.14
CA SER A 73 -2.91 8.41 -18.05
C SER A 73 -2.75 8.84 -16.59
N LEU A 74 -1.64 9.49 -16.23
CA LEU A 74 -1.44 10.10 -14.90
C LEU A 74 -2.57 11.07 -14.51
N LYS A 75 -3.29 11.63 -15.50
CA LYS A 75 -4.50 12.44 -15.25
C LYS A 75 -5.59 11.68 -14.50
N SER A 76 -5.70 10.36 -14.70
CA SER A 76 -6.64 9.49 -13.99
C SER A 76 -6.26 9.33 -12.50
N PHE A 77 -4.96 9.31 -12.18
CA PHE A 77 -4.46 9.20 -10.81
C PHE A 77 -4.56 10.51 -10.02
N VAL A 78 -4.40 11.68 -10.65
CA VAL A 78 -4.52 12.96 -9.95
C VAL A 78 -5.95 13.19 -9.45
N ASN A 79 -6.96 12.78 -10.22
CA ASN A 79 -8.37 12.82 -9.80
C ASN A 79 -8.67 11.88 -8.63
N LEU A 80 -7.89 10.81 -8.45
CA LEU A 80 -7.97 9.86 -7.34
C LEU A 80 -7.73 10.55 -5.98
N SER A 81 -6.78 11.49 -5.95
CA SER A 81 -6.47 12.27 -4.75
C SER A 81 -7.51 13.37 -4.46
N ALA A 82 -8.16 13.89 -5.50
CA ALA A 82 -9.16 14.95 -5.40
C ALA A 82 -10.54 14.41 -4.97
N LEU A 83 -10.95 13.23 -5.48
CA LEU A 83 -12.19 12.56 -5.07
C LEU A 83 -12.14 12.09 -3.61
N SER A 84 -10.97 11.71 -3.10
CA SER A 84 -10.77 11.43 -1.67
C SER A 84 -10.86 12.69 -0.78
N ALA A 85 -10.85 13.90 -1.35
CA ALA A 85 -10.75 15.15 -0.59
C ALA A 85 -12.08 15.90 -0.40
N GLY A 86 -13.22 15.33 -0.82
CA GLY A 86 -14.55 15.84 -0.45
C GLY A 86 -14.97 17.09 -1.22
N SER A 87 -15.00 17.03 -2.55
CA SER A 87 -15.60 18.08 -3.38
C SER A 87 -16.95 17.62 -3.95
N LEU A 88 -18.00 17.78 -3.15
CA LEU A 88 -19.39 17.80 -3.61
C LEU A 88 -19.60 19.15 -4.31
N ASN A 89 -19.59 19.20 -5.64
CA ASN A 89 -20.37 20.12 -6.49
C ASN A 89 -19.86 20.08 -7.93
N GLY A 90 -20.66 19.50 -8.83
CA GLY A 90 -20.43 19.54 -10.28
C GLY A 90 -20.80 18.24 -10.97
N TYR A 91 -22.08 18.06 -11.24
CA TYR A 91 -22.61 16.90 -11.97
C TYR A 91 -22.44 17.06 -13.48
N SER A 92 -22.28 15.91 -14.14
CA SER A 92 -22.50 15.69 -15.58
C SER A 92 -21.31 15.95 -16.50
N THR A 93 -20.46 14.92 -16.62
CA THR A 93 -19.71 14.44 -17.82
C THR A 93 -18.48 13.59 -17.43
N ALA A 94 -18.12 13.53 -16.15
CA ALA A 94 -16.99 12.74 -15.63
C ALA A 94 -17.32 11.27 -15.27
N HIS A 95 -18.46 10.73 -15.70
CA HIS A 95 -19.00 9.47 -15.17
C HIS A 95 -18.21 8.21 -15.62
N SER A 96 -17.59 8.25 -16.80
CA SER A 96 -16.83 7.10 -17.34
C SER A 96 -15.43 6.95 -16.69
N ARG A 97 -14.77 8.04 -16.27
CA ARG A 97 -13.41 7.98 -15.69
C ARG A 97 -13.35 7.59 -14.20
N SER A 98 -14.48 7.54 -13.50
CA SER A 98 -14.53 7.21 -12.06
C SER A 98 -14.52 5.69 -11.79
N GLN A 99 -14.86 4.87 -12.78
CA GLN A 99 -15.16 3.44 -12.54
C GLN A 99 -13.90 2.62 -12.25
N ASP A 100 -12.82 2.80 -13.01
CA ASP A 100 -11.55 2.10 -12.78
C ASP A 100 -11.01 2.35 -11.37
N VAL A 101 -11.18 3.58 -10.88
CA VAL A 101 -10.72 4.04 -9.57
C VAL A 101 -11.53 3.41 -8.45
N GLU A 102 -12.84 3.31 -8.60
CA GLU A 102 -13.71 2.66 -7.63
C GLU A 102 -13.40 1.17 -7.52
N VAL A 103 -13.18 0.49 -8.65
CA VAL A 103 -12.82 -0.93 -8.66
C VAL A 103 -11.46 -1.15 -7.98
N LEU A 104 -10.45 -0.32 -8.28
CA LEU A 104 -9.14 -0.42 -7.63
C LEU A 104 -9.22 -0.13 -6.12
N SER A 105 -9.91 0.94 -5.72
CA SER A 105 -10.12 1.32 -4.32
C SER A 105 -10.88 0.24 -3.55
N TRP A 106 -11.94 -0.31 -4.15
CA TRP A 106 -12.69 -1.44 -3.61
C TRP A 106 -11.81 -2.68 -3.48
N THR A 107 -11.01 -3.02 -4.49
CA THR A 107 -10.08 -4.16 -4.43
C THR A 107 -9.06 -3.97 -3.30
N ILE A 108 -8.53 -2.75 -3.15
CA ILE A 108 -7.57 -2.44 -2.09
C ILE A 108 -8.20 -2.54 -0.70
N ARG A 109 -9.44 -2.06 -0.53
CA ARG A 109 -10.11 -2.02 0.78
C ARG A 109 -10.77 -3.34 1.17
N GLU A 110 -11.37 -4.04 0.24
CA GLU A 110 -12.21 -5.21 0.52
C GLU A 110 -11.50 -6.53 0.26
N ILE A 111 -10.63 -6.59 -0.75
CA ILE A 111 -9.96 -7.83 -1.13
C ILE A 111 -8.62 -7.98 -0.42
N ILE A 112 -7.76 -6.96 -0.40
CA ILE A 112 -6.42 -7.08 0.22
C ILE A 112 -6.50 -7.55 1.69
N PRO A 113 -7.40 -7.03 2.56
CA PRO A 113 -7.47 -7.52 3.94
C PRO A 113 -7.90 -8.98 4.08
N ARG A 114 -8.63 -9.51 3.09
CA ARG A 114 -9.02 -10.94 3.05
C ARG A 114 -7.85 -11.84 2.62
N PHE A 115 -6.82 -11.28 2.00
CA PHE A 115 -5.64 -12.00 1.50
C PHE A 115 -4.33 -11.32 1.94
N PRO A 116 -4.02 -11.30 3.26
CA PRO A 116 -2.83 -10.65 3.77
C PRO A 116 -1.54 -11.33 3.26
N GLY A 117 -0.67 -10.58 2.59
CA GLY A 117 0.66 -11.03 2.13
C GLY A 117 0.88 -11.07 0.61
N MET A 118 -0.10 -10.68 -0.22
CA MET A 118 -0.01 -10.78 -1.69
C MET A 118 0.66 -9.59 -2.41
N LEU A 119 1.20 -8.60 -1.70
CA LEU A 119 1.78 -7.41 -2.34
C LEU A 119 3.18 -7.13 -1.79
N GLY A 120 4.17 -7.22 -2.68
CA GLY A 120 5.57 -6.88 -2.42
C GLY A 120 5.98 -5.63 -3.22
N GLY A 121 6.69 -4.72 -2.55
CA GLY A 121 7.30 -3.54 -3.16
C GLY A 121 8.71 -3.83 -3.67
N ASP A 122 9.07 -3.16 -4.76
CA ASP A 122 10.44 -2.88 -5.22
C ASP A 122 11.08 -3.90 -6.17
N TYR A 123 10.76 -3.88 -7.48
CA TYR A 123 11.56 -4.62 -8.47
C TYR A 123 11.75 -3.91 -9.81
N GLY A 124 12.87 -3.19 -9.93
CA GLY A 124 13.48 -2.79 -11.19
C GLY A 124 14.34 -3.92 -11.76
N GLY A 125 13.75 -4.80 -12.58
CA GLY A 125 14.41 -5.93 -13.22
C GLY A 125 14.32 -5.88 -14.75
N ALA A 126 15.21 -6.63 -15.42
CA ALA A 126 15.26 -6.82 -16.87
C ALA A 126 14.60 -8.15 -17.26
N LEU A 127 13.30 -8.16 -17.54
CA LEU A 127 12.57 -9.34 -18.02
C LEU A 127 12.43 -9.32 -19.55
N SER A 128 12.44 -10.51 -20.16
CA SER A 128 12.29 -10.73 -21.60
C SER A 128 10.91 -10.30 -22.12
N ALA A 129 10.82 -10.01 -23.42
CA ALA A 129 9.62 -9.50 -24.07
C ALA A 129 8.39 -10.44 -23.93
N ARG A 130 7.23 -9.82 -23.74
CA ARG A 130 5.93 -10.35 -23.29
C ARG A 130 5.26 -11.40 -24.19
N GLU A 131 5.65 -11.50 -25.46
CA GLU A 131 4.92 -12.30 -26.47
C GLU A 131 5.18 -13.81 -26.39
N LEU A 132 6.10 -14.27 -25.53
CA LEU A 132 6.53 -15.67 -25.46
C LEU A 132 6.22 -16.33 -24.11
N LEU A 133 5.12 -15.97 -23.45
CA LEU A 133 4.80 -16.46 -22.11
C LEU A 133 3.51 -17.28 -22.07
N ASP A 134 3.65 -18.60 -21.98
CA ASP A 134 2.55 -19.53 -21.75
C ASP A 134 1.99 -19.33 -20.33
N ASP A 135 0.71 -18.99 -20.22
CA ASP A 135 0.07 -18.62 -18.95
C ASP A 135 -0.54 -19.86 -18.27
N PRO A 136 0.07 -20.38 -17.18
CA PRO A 136 -0.33 -21.63 -16.54
C PRO A 136 -1.73 -21.57 -15.92
N LEU A 137 -2.29 -20.37 -15.69
CA LEU A 137 -3.63 -20.23 -15.12
C LEU A 137 -4.76 -20.62 -16.07
N TRP A 138 -4.49 -20.66 -17.38
CA TRP A 138 -5.50 -20.98 -18.39
C TRP A 138 -5.43 -22.43 -18.87
N ALA A 139 -4.37 -23.16 -18.54
CA ALA A 139 -4.18 -24.55 -18.95
C ALA A 139 -5.14 -25.55 -18.27
N GLN A 140 -5.88 -25.14 -17.23
CA GLN A 140 -6.66 -26.06 -16.38
C GLN A 140 -8.14 -26.22 -16.77
N GLU A 141 -8.65 -25.53 -17.79
CA GLU A 141 -10.07 -25.64 -18.19
C GLU A 141 -10.37 -26.79 -19.16
N THR A 142 -9.40 -27.63 -19.52
CA THR A 142 -9.67 -28.88 -20.24
C THR A 142 -10.25 -29.92 -19.27
N PRO A 143 -11.51 -30.39 -19.43
CA PRO A 143 -12.11 -31.40 -18.56
C PRO A 143 -11.47 -32.76 -18.84
N SER A 144 -10.37 -33.07 -18.16
CA SER A 144 -9.68 -34.36 -18.26
C SER A 144 -10.05 -35.25 -17.09
N GLU A 145 -11.07 -36.06 -17.34
CA GLU A 145 -11.26 -37.47 -16.97
C GLU A 145 -10.08 -38.19 -16.25
N SER A 146 -9.80 -37.92 -14.96
CA SER A 146 -8.94 -38.81 -14.15
C SER A 146 -9.22 -38.75 -12.63
N MET A 147 -10.26 -39.45 -12.17
CA MET A 147 -10.60 -39.60 -10.75
C MET A 147 -10.09 -40.90 -10.08
N ALA A 148 -9.16 -41.66 -10.67
CA ALA A 148 -8.93 -43.04 -10.24
C ALA A 148 -7.75 -43.33 -9.28
N ALA A 149 -6.89 -42.37 -8.88
CA ALA A 149 -5.55 -42.76 -8.36
C ALA A 149 -5.09 -42.26 -6.98
N VAL A 150 -5.92 -41.59 -6.14
CA VAL A 150 -5.42 -40.99 -4.87
C VAL A 150 -6.13 -41.52 -3.62
N HIS A 151 -6.11 -42.84 -3.40
CA HIS A 151 -6.64 -43.44 -2.17
C HIS A 151 -5.64 -44.23 -1.29
N ASN A 152 -4.37 -44.41 -1.68
CA ASN A 152 -3.47 -45.32 -0.92
C ASN A 152 -2.23 -44.64 -0.33
N ARG A 153 -2.40 -43.71 0.62
CA ARG A 153 -1.25 -43.26 1.45
C ARG A 153 -1.64 -42.78 2.84
N ILE A 154 -2.21 -43.68 3.63
CA ILE A 154 -2.27 -43.57 5.09
C ILE A 154 -1.75 -44.91 5.62
N LEU A 155 -0.83 -44.85 6.60
CA LEU A 155 -0.36 -45.91 7.52
C LEU A 155 1.17 -46.07 7.53
N ALA A 156 1.85 -45.28 8.38
CA ALA A 156 3.02 -45.71 9.15
C ALA A 156 3.24 -44.66 10.26
N ALA A 157 2.99 -45.04 11.51
CA ALA A 157 3.14 -44.21 12.71
C ALA A 157 4.11 -44.88 13.67
N ASP A 158 5.09 -44.12 14.17
CA ASP A 158 6.05 -44.54 15.19
C ASP A 158 5.80 -43.81 16.54
N PRO A 159 6.14 -44.42 17.69
CA PRO A 159 5.84 -43.90 19.03
C PRO A 159 6.88 -42.88 19.56
N PRO A 160 6.47 -41.84 20.32
CA PRO A 160 7.39 -40.84 20.87
C PRO A 160 7.93 -41.21 22.27
N THR A 161 9.23 -41.00 22.49
CA THR A 161 9.88 -41.10 23.80
C THR A 161 10.55 -39.77 24.18
N SER A 162 10.48 -39.45 25.48
CA SER A 162 11.27 -38.49 26.28
C SER A 162 10.93 -36.99 26.26
N HIS A 163 10.62 -36.54 27.48
CA HIS A 163 10.20 -35.20 27.89
C HIS A 163 11.41 -34.26 28.00
N LEU A 164 11.43 -33.23 27.16
CA LEU A 164 12.11 -31.96 27.44
C LEU A 164 11.03 -30.88 27.60
N PRO A 165 11.22 -29.86 28.46
CA PRO A 165 10.28 -28.75 28.59
C PRO A 165 10.24 -27.99 27.26
N ALA A 166 9.29 -28.37 26.40
CA ALA A 166 9.10 -27.80 25.10
C ALA A 166 8.56 -26.37 25.26
N PHE A 167 9.36 -25.38 24.87
CA PHE A 167 8.85 -24.04 24.63
C PHE A 167 7.83 -24.11 23.50
N THR A 168 6.54 -24.05 23.83
CA THR A 168 5.47 -23.97 22.84
C THR A 168 5.42 -22.53 22.33
N SER A 169 6.07 -22.30 21.18
CA SER A 169 5.83 -21.11 20.38
C SER A 169 4.41 -21.19 19.82
N LEU A 170 3.55 -20.27 20.23
CA LEU A 170 2.20 -20.17 19.68
C LEU A 170 2.25 -19.39 18.37
N SER A 171 1.65 -19.97 17.34
CA SER A 171 1.47 -19.29 16.05
C SER A 171 0.78 -17.93 16.25
N PRO A 172 1.17 -16.87 15.52
CA PRO A 172 0.53 -15.55 15.55
C PRO A 172 -0.98 -15.57 15.25
N THR A 173 -1.46 -16.62 14.58
CA THR A 173 -2.86 -16.82 14.20
C THR A 173 -3.58 -17.86 15.05
N SER A 174 -2.93 -18.42 16.08
CA SER A 174 -3.56 -19.40 16.96
C SER A 174 -4.68 -18.75 17.77
N LEU A 175 -5.83 -19.42 17.87
CA LEU A 175 -6.96 -18.99 18.70
C LEU A 175 -6.61 -18.94 20.19
N LEU A 176 -5.56 -19.64 20.61
CA LEU A 176 -5.03 -19.63 21.98
C LEU A 176 -4.04 -18.49 22.22
N ASN A 177 -3.73 -17.67 21.21
CA ASN A 177 -2.86 -16.52 21.33
C ASN A 177 -3.69 -15.26 21.58
N PRO A 178 -3.68 -14.69 22.80
CA PRO A 178 -4.40 -13.45 23.09
C PRO A 178 -3.79 -12.23 22.36
N PHE A 179 -2.60 -12.37 21.77
CA PHE A 179 -1.91 -11.33 21.02
C PHE A 179 -1.96 -11.62 19.51
N PHE A 180 -3.14 -11.40 18.93
CA PHE A 180 -3.39 -11.60 17.51
C PHE A 180 -2.33 -10.91 16.63
N GLY A 181 -1.70 -11.67 15.75
CA GLY A 181 -0.68 -11.17 14.82
C GLY A 181 0.74 -11.07 15.37
N TYR A 182 1.03 -11.56 16.58
CA TYR A 182 2.38 -11.58 17.13
C TYR A 182 2.76 -12.96 17.69
N PRO A 183 4.01 -13.42 17.51
CA PRO A 183 4.47 -14.66 18.12
C PRO A 183 4.48 -14.51 19.64
N ALA A 184 3.84 -15.45 20.34
CA ALA A 184 3.84 -15.52 21.80
C ALA A 184 4.55 -16.80 22.24
N THR A 185 5.43 -16.68 23.22
CA THR A 185 6.09 -17.83 23.86
C THR A 185 5.48 -18.05 25.23
N VAL A 186 4.94 -19.24 25.48
CA VAL A 186 4.44 -19.61 26.80
C VAL A 186 5.62 -20.16 27.61
N SER A 187 6.01 -19.47 28.68
CA SER A 187 7.05 -19.93 29.60
C SER A 187 6.46 -19.97 31.01
N TYR A 188 6.39 -21.17 31.60
CA TYR A 188 5.97 -21.41 33.00
C TYR A 188 4.72 -20.63 33.44
N GLY A 189 3.61 -20.80 32.70
CA GLY A 189 2.31 -20.24 33.09
C GLY A 189 2.16 -18.71 32.95
N SER A 190 3.23 -17.99 32.57
CA SER A 190 3.18 -16.56 32.29
C SER A 190 3.41 -16.30 30.80
N LEU A 191 2.41 -15.68 30.15
CA LEU A 191 2.50 -15.20 28.77
C LEU A 191 3.35 -13.93 28.73
N ALA A 192 4.67 -14.08 28.69
CA ALA A 192 5.60 -12.95 28.58
C ALA A 192 5.79 -12.55 27.12
N LEU A 193 5.27 -11.38 26.74
CA LEU A 193 5.60 -10.75 25.46
C LEU A 193 7.03 -10.21 25.52
N HIS A 194 7.96 -10.90 24.85
CA HIS A 194 9.36 -10.49 24.82
C HIS A 194 9.62 -9.19 24.02
N HIS A 195 8.58 -8.59 23.43
CA HIS A 195 8.68 -7.54 22.40
C HIS A 195 7.93 -6.23 22.74
N GLY A 196 8.07 -5.73 23.98
CA GLY A 196 7.44 -4.46 24.41
C GLY A 196 8.01 -3.18 23.76
N ARG A 197 9.28 -3.17 23.33
CA ARG A 197 9.96 -1.94 22.89
C ARG A 197 9.72 -1.57 21.42
N ARG A 198 9.53 -2.56 20.52
CA ARG A 198 9.24 -2.30 19.09
C ARG A 198 7.85 -1.70 18.87
N ARG A 199 6.84 -2.16 19.63
CA ARG A 199 5.43 -1.70 19.52
C ARG A 199 5.25 -0.21 19.80
N LYS A 200 5.99 0.34 20.78
CA LYS A 200 5.91 1.77 21.11
C LYS A 200 6.37 2.66 19.96
N ARG A 201 7.40 2.23 19.22
CA ARG A 201 7.92 2.97 18.07
C ARG A 201 6.95 2.95 16.90
N ASP A 202 6.37 1.78 16.60
CA ASP A 202 5.46 1.65 15.47
C ASP A 202 4.15 2.40 15.77
N LEU A 203 3.64 2.33 17.00
CA LEU A 203 2.53 3.16 17.47
C LEU A 203 2.83 4.66 17.36
N ALA A 204 4.01 5.10 17.82
CA ALA A 204 4.42 6.50 17.73
C ALA A 204 4.53 6.98 16.27
N LYS A 205 5.03 6.12 15.36
CA LYS A 205 5.08 6.41 13.92
C LYS A 205 3.67 6.55 13.34
N THR A 206 2.77 5.63 13.67
CA THR A 206 1.38 5.70 13.17
C THR A 206 0.65 6.92 13.71
N LEU A 207 0.81 7.25 15.00
CA LEU A 207 0.23 8.45 15.59
C LEU A 207 0.83 9.74 14.99
N ALA A 208 2.14 9.79 14.76
CA ALA A 208 2.78 10.93 14.10
C ALA A 208 2.29 11.10 12.66
N LEU A 209 2.09 10.00 11.93
CA LEU A 209 1.56 10.03 10.57
C LEU A 209 0.09 10.47 10.52
N LEU A 210 -0.74 9.96 11.43
CA LEU A 210 -2.13 10.40 11.57
C LEU A 210 -2.24 11.87 12.00
N PHE A 211 -1.38 12.29 12.94
CA PHE A 211 -1.27 13.68 13.35
C PHE A 211 -0.88 14.56 12.16
N TRP A 212 0.12 14.15 11.39
CA TRP A 212 0.52 14.87 10.18
C TRP A 212 -0.61 14.99 9.16
N ILE A 213 -1.30 13.90 8.85
CA ILE A 213 -2.43 13.91 7.90
C ILE A 213 -3.54 14.86 8.38
N ARG A 214 -3.89 14.81 9.67
CA ARG A 214 -4.96 15.64 10.23
C ARG A 214 -4.58 17.13 10.29
N TRP A 215 -3.32 17.45 10.56
CA TRP A 215 -2.88 18.82 10.83
C TRP A 215 -2.10 19.49 9.70
N ARG A 216 -1.80 18.79 8.60
CA ARG A 216 -1.03 19.34 7.47
C ARG A 216 -1.62 20.64 6.93
N LYS A 217 -2.93 20.69 6.69
CA LYS A 217 -3.60 21.89 6.15
C LYS A 217 -3.50 23.11 7.09
N PRO A 218 -3.92 23.03 8.36
CA PRO A 218 -3.80 24.18 9.26
C PRO A 218 -2.35 24.58 9.55
N LEU A 219 -1.41 23.62 9.61
CA LEU A 219 0.02 23.93 9.77
C LEU A 219 0.57 24.75 8.59
N VAL A 220 0.28 24.35 7.35
CA VAL A 220 0.74 25.08 6.16
C VAL A 220 0.17 26.50 6.13
N VAL A 221 -1.13 26.66 6.42
CA VAL A 221 -1.76 27.99 6.48
C VAL A 221 -1.14 28.84 7.59
N GLY A 222 -0.93 28.27 8.78
CA GLY A 222 -0.30 28.95 9.91
C GLY A 222 1.14 29.40 9.60
N ILE A 223 1.95 28.54 8.98
CA ILE A 223 3.32 28.88 8.56
C ILE A 223 3.30 30.02 7.53
N LEU A 224 2.39 29.99 6.57
CA LEU A 224 2.30 31.01 5.53
C LEU A 224 1.86 32.38 6.10
N LEU A 225 0.91 32.39 7.04
CA LEU A 225 0.53 33.60 7.78
C LEU A 225 1.67 34.14 8.64
N ALA A 226 2.43 33.26 9.31
CA ALA A 226 3.59 33.67 10.10
C ALA A 226 4.69 34.31 9.23
N ILE A 227 4.99 33.72 8.07
CA ILE A 227 5.93 34.30 7.10
C ILE A 227 5.45 35.67 6.62
N CYS A 228 4.17 35.79 6.26
CA CYS A 228 3.58 37.06 5.84
C CYS A 228 3.70 38.15 6.92
N ALA A 229 3.41 37.80 8.18
CA ALA A 229 3.56 38.71 9.32
C ALA A 229 5.02 39.14 9.55
N ILE A 230 5.98 38.23 9.37
CA ILE A 230 7.42 38.55 9.46
C ILE A 230 7.83 39.53 8.35
N VAL A 231 7.43 39.28 7.10
CA VAL A 231 7.73 40.16 5.96
C VAL A 231 7.14 41.57 6.18
N LEU A 232 5.89 41.66 6.64
CA LEU A 232 5.25 42.95 6.96
C LEU A 232 5.96 43.69 8.10
N ARG A 233 6.40 42.97 9.16
CA ARG A 233 7.19 43.58 10.25
C ARG A 233 8.56 44.07 9.80
N LEU A 234 9.21 43.36 8.89
CA LEU A 234 10.51 43.79 8.34
C LEU A 234 10.35 44.97 7.38
N GLY A 235 9.30 44.98 6.55
CA GLY A 235 9.00 46.07 5.63
C GLY A 235 8.66 47.39 6.33
N THR A 236 7.84 47.33 7.38
CA THR A 236 7.48 48.53 8.17
C THR A 236 8.68 49.15 8.88
N ARG A 237 9.64 48.33 9.35
CA ARG A 237 10.91 48.81 9.93
C ARG A 237 11.81 49.50 8.89
N ALA A 238 11.83 49.02 7.66
CA ALA A 238 12.59 49.64 6.58
C ALA A 238 11.97 50.98 6.14
N HIS A 239 10.64 51.03 6.01
CA HIS A 239 9.94 52.23 5.54
C HIS A 239 9.94 53.37 6.58
N GLY A 240 9.86 53.04 7.88
CA GLY A 240 9.92 54.03 8.96
C GLY A 240 11.26 54.77 9.06
N ARG A 241 12.37 54.18 8.59
CA ARG A 241 13.67 54.87 8.53
C ARG A 241 13.79 55.80 7.32
N SER A 242 13.14 55.47 6.20
CA SER A 242 13.20 56.27 4.96
C SER A 242 12.35 57.54 5.01
N LEU A 243 11.26 57.57 5.79
CA LEU A 243 10.40 58.76 5.90
C LEU A 243 10.97 59.84 6.83
N ARG A 244 11.79 59.46 7.83
CA ARG A 244 12.45 60.44 8.71
C ARG A 244 13.55 61.25 8.00
N SER A 245 14.26 60.67 7.03
CA SER A 245 15.24 61.43 6.23
C SER A 245 14.57 62.39 5.25
N PHE A 246 13.37 62.09 4.76
CA PHE A 246 12.68 62.94 3.79
C PHE A 246 11.99 64.16 4.41
N LEU A 247 11.45 64.06 5.63
CA LEU A 247 10.87 65.22 6.33
C LEU A 247 11.93 66.18 6.93
N GLY A 248 13.13 65.71 7.26
CA GLY A 248 14.22 66.58 7.74
C GLY A 248 14.79 67.52 6.67
N GLN A 249 14.68 67.18 5.38
CA GLN A 249 15.29 67.96 4.30
C GLN A 249 14.39 69.08 3.77
N LYS A 250 13.06 68.98 3.94
CA LYS A 250 12.12 70.03 3.50
C LYS A 250 12.06 71.25 4.43
N SER A 251 12.50 71.13 5.69
CA SER A 251 12.57 72.26 6.61
C SER A 251 13.72 73.25 6.31
N PHE A 252 14.77 72.80 5.61
CA PHE A 252 15.95 73.66 5.37
C PHE A 252 15.86 74.53 4.12
N ILE A 253 14.94 74.23 3.19
CA ILE A 253 14.81 74.98 1.93
C ILE A 253 13.90 76.21 2.08
N SER A 254 13.06 76.28 3.13
CA SER A 254 12.11 77.38 3.28
C SER A 254 12.67 78.65 3.96
N PHE A 255 13.93 78.66 4.43
CA PHE A 255 14.50 79.82 5.15
C PHE A 255 15.31 80.78 4.28
N LYS A 256 15.41 80.57 2.95
CA LYS A 256 16.30 81.34 2.08
C LYS A 256 15.64 82.32 1.10
N LEU A 257 14.33 82.60 1.24
CA LEU A 257 13.55 83.38 0.26
C LEU A 257 12.85 84.62 0.82
N GLY A 258 13.37 85.20 1.92
CA GLY A 258 12.84 86.43 2.50
C GLY A 258 13.94 87.42 2.88
N PHE A 259 14.70 87.94 1.91
CA PHE A 259 15.49 89.16 2.08
C PHE A 259 15.77 89.78 0.70
N LYS A 260 14.92 90.70 0.27
CA LYS A 260 15.27 91.93 -0.47
C LYS A 260 14.05 92.81 -0.63
#